data_AF-A0A151TBQ8-F1
#
_entry.id   AF-A0A151TBQ8-F1
#
_cell.length_a   1.000
_cell.length_b   1.000
_cell.length_c   1.000
_cell.angle_alpha   90.00
_cell.angle_beta   90.00
_cell.angle_gamma   90.00
#
_symmetry.space_group_name_H-M   'P 1'
#
loop_
_entity.id
_entity.type
_entity.pdbx_description
1 polymer ?
#
loop_
_entity_poly.entity_id
_entity_poly.type
_entity_poly.pdbx_seq_one_letter_code
_entity_poly.pdbx_strand_id
1 'polypeptide(L)' 'MDRYSDQLCKDMDQAIKVANSRNYEDLRAHKPRRMKAKIWNELINIWKTPK' A
#
# COMPACT_ATOMS: atom_id res chain seq x y z
N MET A 1 -25.17 17.02 -8.54
CA MET A 1 -24.02 16.21 -9.01
C MET A 1 -23.06 16.09 -7.85
N ASP A 2 -23.01 14.90 -7.25
CA ASP A 2 -22.39 14.62 -5.96
C ASP A 2 -20.86 14.51 -6.10
N ARG A 3 -20.18 15.66 -6.11
CA ARG A 3 -18.73 15.79 -6.36
C ARG A 3 -17.85 14.99 -5.39
N TYR A 4 -18.39 14.55 -4.26
CA TYR A 4 -17.71 13.73 -3.27
C TYR A 4 -17.55 12.26 -3.70
N SER A 5 -18.52 11.75 -4.45
CA SER A 5 -18.52 10.34 -4.90
C SER A 5 -17.43 10.07 -5.94
N ASP A 6 -17.22 11.01 -6.86
CA ASP A 6 -16.15 10.95 -7.86
C ASP A 6 -14.75 10.98 -7.25
N GLN A 7 -14.56 11.73 -6.15
CA GLN A 7 -13.25 11.82 -5.50
C GLN A 7 -12.93 10.53 -4.74
N LEU A 8 -13.91 9.97 -4.01
CA LEU A 8 -13.75 8.69 -3.32
C LEU A 8 -13.47 7.54 -4.29
N CYS A 9 -14.13 7.51 -5.44
CA CYS A 9 -13.85 6.53 -6.49
C CYS A 9 -12.39 6.64 -6.99
N LYS A 10 -11.89 7.85 -7.23
CA LYS A 10 -10.50 8.06 -7.68
C LYS A 10 -9.48 7.67 -6.62
N ASP A 11 -9.75 8.00 -5.36
CA ASP A 11 -8.86 7.65 -4.25
C ASP A 11 -8.82 6.13 -4.04
N MET A 12 -9.95 5.44 -4.22
CA MET A 12 -10.00 3.97 -4.21
C MET A 12 -9.24 3.36 -5.38
N ASP A 13 -9.43 3.86 -6.61
CA ASP A 13 -8.73 3.38 -7.79
C ASP A 13 -7.21 3.56 -7.65
N GLN A 14 -6.79 4.70 -7.10
CA GLN A 14 -5.39 4.97 -6.81
C GLN A 14 -4.85 4.07 -5.70
N ALA A 15 -5.61 3.84 -4.62
CA ALA A 15 -5.22 2.91 -3.56
C ALA A 15 -5.11 1.47 -4.08
N ILE A 16 -6.01 1.03 -4.95
CA ILE A 16 -5.98 -0.29 -5.60
C ILE A 16 -4.76 -0.39 -6.53
N LYS A 17 -4.44 0.66 -7.28
CA LYS A 17 -3.28 0.72 -8.16
C LYS A 17 -1.96 0.72 -7.39
N VAL A 18 -1.89 1.42 -6.26
CA VAL A 18 -0.74 1.41 -5.35
C VAL A 18 -0.61 0.06 -4.66
N ALA A 19 -1.71 -0.54 -4.17
CA ALA A 19 -1.71 -1.84 -3.51
C ALA A 19 -1.31 -3.00 -4.45
N ASN A 20 -1.70 -2.94 -5.73
CA ASN A 20 -1.29 -3.89 -6.76
C ASN A 20 0.07 -3.58 -7.39
N SER A 21 0.67 -2.44 -7.03
CA SER A 21 2.03 -2.13 -7.43
C SER A 21 2.97 -3.09 -6.71
N ARG A 22 3.70 -3.93 -7.47
CA ARG A 22 4.85 -4.69 -6.95
C ARG A 22 6.03 -3.79 -6.57
N ASN A 23 5.80 -2.49 -6.39
CA ASN A 23 6.82 -1.54 -5.96
C ASN A 23 6.96 -1.59 -4.44
N TYR A 24 7.63 -2.64 -3.97
CA TYR A 24 7.87 -2.89 -2.55
C TYR A 24 8.70 -1.80 -1.84
N GLU A 25 9.34 -0.89 -2.58
CA GLU A 25 10.05 0.25 -2.01
C GLU A 25 9.06 1.28 -1.42
N ASP A 26 7.90 1.45 -2.06
CA ASP A 26 6.82 2.31 -1.59
C ASP A 26 6.21 1.78 -0.28
N LEU A 27 6.06 0.46 -0.17
CA LEU A 27 5.59 -0.20 1.05
C LEU A 27 6.53 0.05 2.24
N ARG A 28 7.86 0.16 2.04
CA ARG A 28 8.77 0.50 3.15
C ARG A 28 8.48 1.90 3.72
N ALA A 29 8.10 2.86 2.86
CA ALA A 29 7.72 4.21 3.28
C ALA A 29 6.39 4.24 4.05
N HIS A 30 5.46 3.33 3.72
CA HIS A 30 4.15 3.21 4.37
C HIS A 30 4.12 2.35 5.64
N LYS A 31 5.20 2.39 6.43
CA LYS A 31 5.27 1.66 7.70
C LYS A 31 4.18 2.15 8.70
N PRO A 32 3.36 1.26 9.27
CA PRO A 32 2.40 1.65 10.32
C PRO A 32 3.10 2.22 11.56
N ARG A 33 2.55 3.30 12.12
CA ARG A 33 3.16 4.14 13.16
C ARG A 33 3.56 3.40 14.45
N ARG A 34 2.93 2.25 14.74
CA ARG A 34 3.22 1.39 15.93
C ARG A 34 3.94 0.08 15.58
N MET A 35 4.22 -0.20 14.32
CA MET A 35 4.90 -1.43 13.90
C MET A 35 6.40 -1.33 14.21
N LYS A 36 7.06 -2.44 14.59
CA LYS A 36 8.53 -2.48 14.61
C LYS A 36 9.04 -2.54 13.17
N ALA A 37 10.09 -1.77 12.86
CA ALA A 37 10.66 -1.72 11.50
C ALA A 37 11.14 -3.09 11.02
N LYS A 38 11.68 -3.92 11.94
CA LYS A 38 12.11 -5.28 11.64
C LYS A 38 10.96 -6.17 11.14
N ILE A 39 9.83 -6.16 11.85
CA ILE A 39 8.62 -6.93 11.49
C ILE A 39 8.05 -6.45 10.15
N TRP A 40 8.01 -5.13 9.93
CA TRP A 40 7.54 -4.57 8.66
C TRP A 40 8.42 -4.99 7.47
N ASN A 41 9.75 -4.97 7.66
CA ASN A 41 10.68 -5.40 6.62
C ASN A 41 10.61 -6.92 6.33
N GLU A 42 10.41 -7.75 7.35
CA GLU A 42 10.20 -9.20 7.18
C GLU A 42 8.91 -9.49 6.40
N LEU A 43 7.81 -8.79 6.70
CA LEU A 43 6.55 -8.91 5.95
C LEU A 43 6.71 -8.52 4.47
N ILE A 44 7.40 -7.41 4.20
CA ILE A 44 7.71 -6.99 2.82
C ILE A 44 8.57 -8.04 2.11
N ASN A 45 9.55 -8.63 2.79
CA ASN A 45 10.39 -9.69 2.22
C ASN A 45 9.58 -10.95 1.88
N ILE A 46 8.63 -11.36 2.73
CA ILE A 46 7.72 -12.49 2.46
C ILE A 46 6.87 -12.19 1.22
N TRP A 47 6.32 -10.98 1.11
CA TRP A 47 5.55 -10.56 -0.07
C TRP A 47 6.39 -10.40 -1.34
N LYS A 48 7.71 -10.15 -1.22
CA LYS A 48 8.66 -10.10 -2.34
C LYS A 48 8.99 -11.46 -2.92
N THR A 49 8.81 -12.54 -2.16
CA THR A 49 9.01 -13.91 -2.65
C THR A 49 7.74 -14.38 -3.38
N PRO A 50 7.71 -14.39 -4.72
CA PRO A 50 6.69 -15.15 -5.44
C PRO A 50 6.93 -16.64 -5.15
N LYS A 51 5.84 -17.34 -4.84
CA LYS A 51 5.83 -18.79 -4.67
C LYS A 51 5.91 -19.48 -6.03
#